data_AF-A0A013X0U5-F1
#
_entry.id   AF-A0A013X0U5-F1
#
_cell.length_a   1.000
_cell.length_b   1.000
_cell.length_c   1.000
_cell.angle_alpha   90.00
_cell.angle_beta   90.00
_cell.angle_gamma   90.00
#
_symmetry.space_group_name_H-M   'P 1'
#
loop_
_entity.id
_entity.type
_entity.pdbx_description
1 polymer ?
#
loop_
_entity_poly.entity_id
_entity_poly.type
_entity_poly.pdbx_seq_one_letter_code
_entity_poly.pdbx_strand_id
1 'polypeptide(L)'
;MARTPLLARCAAAALAIATLCGPAHAQASDPLATLSPEKKAFLSDPVMLTRFGLTAEKLQVALAGRSAADVDAYATALMAVVEDSKFKAGRDPSEIALNPQARGWNAGTTVRPKMFDKLKRDDGPFSLKRYQFQKGAIPTFADAPVAIRKEDLVAGKVEVAFVGVPLDFSSGWRDAKHAPMALRGMDGLVGADADGGIDPGLVLSIADYGDLAPDYMAPDRGLDHIRAMIAEMASVGTIPFIVGGDHTIMFPDVAAMVDTYGAGKVALVQFDAHADADLNDAHMISDTQTLTRLMEQNLLRGSDVTLVGLRGRGADVATQKRLTDSGVRILSTAAVTERGWQAVTNDILSGLKKGPENIFVSFDMSVLDPGDAPASGRPVPGGISMREAIPMVRQLCAQTKVVGFDLLDAAPILDPTYVSRMSANYILHACLSGIAMRKTGMSVKTAKR
;
A
#
# COMPACT_ATOMS: atom_id res chain seq x y z
N MET A 1 -38.26 -16.21 -6.59
CA MET A 1 -38.65 -16.44 -5.18
C MET A 1 -38.57 -15.13 -4.44
N ALA A 2 -39.66 -14.74 -3.78
CA ALA A 2 -39.92 -13.37 -3.33
C ALA A 2 -38.87 -12.87 -2.31
N ARG A 3 -38.23 -11.74 -2.64
CA ARG A 3 -37.40 -10.97 -1.72
C ARG A 3 -38.32 -10.22 -0.76
N THR A 4 -38.35 -10.61 0.50
CA THR A 4 -38.88 -9.78 1.57
C THR A 4 -37.77 -8.81 2.01
N PRO A 5 -37.97 -7.49 2.01
CA PRO A 5 -36.90 -6.56 2.37
C PRO A 5 -36.63 -6.62 3.88
N LEU A 6 -35.35 -6.66 4.25
CA LEU A 6 -34.82 -6.70 5.63
C LEU A 6 -35.41 -5.61 6.54
N LEU A 7 -35.80 -4.47 5.95
CA LEU A 7 -36.43 -3.33 6.61
C LEU A 7 -37.73 -3.68 7.34
N ALA A 8 -38.51 -4.66 6.85
CA ALA A 8 -39.79 -5.00 7.46
C ALA A 8 -39.65 -5.78 8.79
N ARG A 9 -38.49 -6.38 9.07
CA ARG A 9 -38.23 -7.08 10.34
C ARG A 9 -37.59 -6.20 11.42
N CYS A 10 -36.80 -5.20 11.03
CA CYS A 10 -36.21 -4.26 11.99
C CYS A 10 -37.15 -3.10 12.37
N ALA A 11 -38.11 -2.74 11.52
CA ALA A 11 -39.03 -1.63 11.78
C ALA A 11 -40.00 -1.87 12.96
N ALA A 12 -40.24 -3.12 13.36
CA ALA A 12 -41.11 -3.43 14.50
C ALA A 12 -40.44 -3.21 15.87
N ALA A 13 -39.14 -2.92 15.93
CA ALA A 13 -38.40 -2.75 17.19
C ALA A 13 -37.83 -1.33 17.41
N ALA A 14 -38.10 -0.37 16.52
CA ALA A 14 -37.43 0.93 16.51
C ALA A 14 -38.33 2.14 16.84
N LEU A 15 -39.46 1.96 17.53
CA LEU A 15 -40.34 3.07 17.89
C LEU A 15 -40.66 3.13 19.38
N ALA A 16 -39.69 3.59 20.18
CA ALA A 16 -39.92 4.23 21.49
C ALA A 16 -38.62 4.88 22.00
N ILE A 17 -38.20 6.00 21.39
CA ILE A 17 -37.24 6.91 22.01
C ILE A 17 -37.99 8.21 22.29
N ALA A 18 -38.39 8.43 23.55
CA ALA A 18 -38.33 9.71 24.24
C ALA A 18 -39.11 9.65 25.56
N THR A 19 -38.54 10.30 26.57
CA THR A 19 -39.10 10.70 27.88
C THR A 19 -38.98 9.70 29.05
N LEU A 20 -37.99 9.92 29.92
CA LEU A 20 -38.19 10.53 31.26
C LEU A 20 -36.87 10.46 32.06
N CYS A 21 -36.28 11.63 32.31
CA CYS A 21 -35.23 11.81 33.31
C CYS A 21 -35.85 11.76 34.72
N GLY A 22 -35.27 10.95 35.61
CA GLY A 22 -35.50 11.01 37.06
C GLY A 22 -34.31 10.39 37.81
N PRO A 23 -33.82 10.99 38.91
CA PRO A 23 -32.69 10.44 39.65
C PRO A 23 -33.20 9.38 40.64
N ALA A 24 -32.81 8.12 40.42
CA ALA A 24 -33.02 7.06 41.41
C ALA A 24 -31.72 6.27 41.58
N HIS A 25 -30.98 6.56 42.65
CA HIS A 25 -29.97 5.68 43.22
C HIS A 25 -30.66 4.49 43.90
N ALA A 26 -31.28 3.62 43.11
CA ALA A 26 -31.54 2.24 43.51
C ALA A 26 -30.30 1.42 43.13
N GLN A 27 -29.85 0.51 43.99
CA GLN A 27 -28.86 -0.52 43.62
C GLN A 27 -29.31 -1.14 42.30
N ALA A 28 -28.61 -0.81 41.20
CA ALA A 28 -28.94 -1.31 39.89
C ALA A 28 -28.81 -2.83 39.95
N SER A 29 -29.95 -3.53 39.91
CA SER A 29 -29.96 -4.97 39.71
C SER A 29 -29.11 -5.25 38.48
N ASP A 30 -28.12 -6.14 38.59
CA ASP A 30 -27.27 -6.52 37.47
C ASP A 30 -28.17 -6.84 36.26
N PRO A 31 -28.17 -6.00 35.20
CA PRO A 31 -29.09 -6.14 34.08
C PRO A 31 -28.85 -7.44 33.32
N LEU A 32 -27.69 -8.07 33.51
CA LEU A 32 -27.33 -9.34 32.90
C LEU A 32 -27.77 -10.54 33.74
N ALA A 33 -28.19 -10.37 34.99
CA ALA A 33 -28.41 -11.47 35.94
C ALA A 33 -29.32 -12.59 35.42
N THR A 34 -30.36 -12.22 34.66
CA THR A 34 -31.39 -13.12 34.12
C THR A 34 -31.01 -13.76 32.78
N LEU A 35 -29.91 -13.34 32.16
CA LEU A 35 -29.46 -13.88 30.88
C LEU A 35 -28.86 -15.27 31.00
N SER A 36 -28.96 -16.04 29.91
CA SER A 36 -28.27 -17.32 29.76
C SER A 36 -26.74 -17.14 29.82
N PRO A 37 -25.98 -18.17 30.23
CA PRO A 37 -24.52 -18.11 30.26
C PRO A 37 -23.90 -17.71 28.92
N GLU A 38 -24.49 -18.15 27.81
CA GLU A 38 -24.05 -17.81 26.45
C GLU A 38 -24.20 -16.30 26.15
N LYS A 39 -25.38 -15.72 26.43
CA LYS A 39 -25.63 -14.28 26.23
C LYS A 39 -24.74 -13.42 27.13
N LYS A 40 -24.49 -13.87 28.37
CA LYS A 40 -23.55 -13.21 29.29
C LYS A 40 -22.12 -13.23 28.74
N ALA A 41 -21.66 -14.37 28.24
CA ALA A 41 -20.34 -14.49 27.63
C ALA A 41 -20.21 -13.58 26.40
N PHE A 42 -21.21 -13.60 25.52
CA PHE A 42 -21.24 -12.73 24.33
C PHE A 42 -21.18 -11.24 24.68
N LEU A 43 -21.98 -10.80 25.67
CA LEU A 43 -22.01 -9.41 26.09
C LEU A 43 -20.81 -8.98 26.95
N SER A 44 -20.01 -9.94 27.42
CA SER A 44 -18.77 -9.66 28.16
C SER A 44 -17.53 -9.71 27.25
N ASP A 45 -17.67 -10.12 25.99
CA ASP A 45 -16.58 -10.19 25.03
C ASP A 45 -16.33 -8.81 24.40
N PRO A 46 -15.23 -8.12 24.74
CA PRO A 46 -14.94 -6.79 24.21
C PRO A 46 -14.74 -6.80 22.69
N VAL A 47 -14.28 -7.90 22.10
CA VAL A 47 -14.09 -8.03 20.64
C VAL A 47 -15.44 -8.15 19.92
N MET A 48 -16.42 -8.79 20.54
CA MET A 48 -17.78 -8.85 19.97
C MET A 48 -18.50 -7.52 20.10
N LEU A 49 -18.33 -6.81 21.23
CA LEU A 49 -18.96 -5.50 21.43
C LEU A 49 -18.45 -4.42 20.45
N THR A 50 -17.17 -4.44 20.11
CA THR A 50 -16.60 -3.45 19.17
C THR A 50 -17.21 -3.59 17.76
N ARG A 51 -17.69 -4.79 17.36
CA ARG A 51 -18.43 -4.98 16.10
C ARG A 51 -19.71 -4.14 15.99
N PHE A 52 -20.24 -3.73 17.13
CA PHE A 52 -21.43 -2.89 17.24
C PHE A 52 -21.10 -1.45 17.65
N GLY A 53 -19.82 -1.07 17.68
CA GLY A 53 -19.38 0.24 18.19
C GLY A 53 -19.63 0.43 19.69
N LEU A 54 -19.83 -0.66 20.43
CA LEU A 54 -20.10 -0.67 21.87
C LEU A 54 -18.81 -0.88 22.66
N THR A 55 -18.71 -0.20 23.80
CA THR A 55 -17.81 -0.53 24.90
C THR A 55 -18.62 -1.13 26.04
N ALA A 56 -17.99 -1.66 27.08
CA ALA A 56 -18.70 -2.15 28.26
C ALA A 56 -19.59 -1.05 28.89
N GLU A 57 -19.11 0.19 28.90
CA GLU A 57 -19.85 1.35 29.43
C GLU A 57 -21.02 1.72 28.51
N LYS A 58 -20.81 1.77 27.18
CA LYS A 58 -21.90 2.02 26.23
C LYS A 58 -22.96 0.93 26.30
N LEU A 59 -22.55 -0.32 26.52
CA LEU A 59 -23.47 -1.43 26.72
C LEU A 59 -24.28 -1.23 28.01
N GLN A 60 -23.64 -0.87 29.13
CA GLN A 60 -24.36 -0.57 30.37
C GLN A 60 -25.40 0.55 30.18
N VAL A 61 -25.02 1.63 29.47
CA VAL A 61 -25.95 2.71 29.12
C VAL A 61 -27.08 2.20 28.22
N ALA A 62 -26.77 1.36 27.23
CA ALA A 62 -27.76 0.79 26.32
C ALA A 62 -28.77 -0.12 27.03
N LEU A 63 -28.36 -0.78 28.12
CA LEU A 63 -29.18 -1.70 28.90
C LEU A 63 -29.88 -1.03 30.10
N ALA A 64 -29.46 0.17 30.50
CA ALA A 64 -30.01 0.87 31.66
C ALA A 64 -31.52 1.12 31.52
N GLY A 65 -32.28 0.78 32.56
CA GLY A 65 -33.73 0.99 32.62
C GLY A 65 -34.57 0.02 31.78
N ARG A 66 -33.96 -0.94 31.07
CA ARG A 66 -34.66 -1.98 30.33
C ARG A 66 -35.22 -3.07 31.25
N SER A 67 -36.35 -3.66 30.87
CA SER A 67 -36.86 -4.85 31.55
C SER A 67 -35.96 -6.06 31.26
N ALA A 68 -36.03 -7.11 32.11
CA ALA A 68 -35.28 -8.34 31.87
C ALA A 68 -35.59 -8.97 30.50
N ALA A 69 -36.83 -8.86 30.01
CA ALA A 69 -37.23 -9.34 28.70
C ALA A 69 -36.59 -8.52 27.57
N ASP A 70 -36.51 -7.19 27.74
CA ASP A 70 -35.88 -6.30 26.75
C ASP A 70 -34.36 -6.49 26.69
N VAL A 71 -33.71 -6.75 27.82
CA VAL A 71 -32.27 -7.07 27.86
C VAL A 71 -32.00 -8.41 27.15
N ASP A 72 -32.86 -9.42 27.37
CA ASP A 72 -32.76 -10.70 26.66
C ASP A 72 -33.00 -10.57 25.15
N ALA A 73 -34.00 -9.79 24.75
CA ALA A 73 -34.27 -9.50 23.34
C ALA A 73 -33.12 -8.72 22.69
N TYR A 74 -32.52 -7.76 23.39
CA TYR A 74 -31.36 -7.01 22.91
C TYR A 74 -30.15 -7.91 22.68
N ALA A 75 -29.80 -8.76 23.65
CA ALA A 75 -28.72 -9.73 23.52
C ALA A 75 -28.97 -10.70 22.35
N THR A 76 -30.20 -11.19 22.22
CA THR A 76 -30.62 -12.07 21.11
C THR A 76 -30.46 -11.40 19.76
N ALA A 77 -30.87 -10.13 19.65
CA ALA A 77 -30.76 -9.37 18.42
C ALA A 77 -29.29 -9.16 18.02
N LEU A 78 -28.41 -8.82 18.96
CA LEU A 78 -26.97 -8.68 18.68
C LEU A 78 -26.37 -10.00 18.19
N MET A 79 -26.64 -11.12 18.87
CA MET A 79 -26.18 -12.44 18.45
C MET A 79 -26.73 -12.82 17.07
N ALA A 80 -28.00 -12.54 16.79
CA ALA A 80 -28.62 -12.80 15.50
C ALA A 80 -27.98 -11.98 14.36
N VAL A 81 -27.58 -10.73 14.63
CA VAL A 81 -26.84 -9.91 13.66
C VAL A 81 -25.46 -10.51 13.38
N VAL A 82 -24.74 -11.00 14.40
CA VAL A 82 -23.46 -11.71 14.21
C VAL A 82 -23.66 -12.99 13.40
N GLU A 83 -24.72 -13.75 13.66
CA GLU A 83 -25.00 -14.98 12.91
C GLU A 83 -25.42 -14.69 11.47
N ASP A 84 -26.19 -13.62 11.24
CA ASP A 84 -26.65 -13.29 9.89
C ASP A 84 -25.54 -12.73 8.99
N SER A 85 -24.54 -12.09 9.59
CA SER A 85 -23.37 -11.56 8.88
C SER A 85 -22.35 -12.63 8.44
N LYS A 86 -22.50 -13.88 8.90
CA LYS A 86 -21.68 -14.99 8.41
C LYS A 86 -22.06 -15.37 6.99
N PHE A 87 -21.08 -15.86 6.24
CA PHE A 87 -21.31 -16.49 4.94
C PHE A 87 -22.24 -17.70 5.06
N LYS A 88 -23.29 -17.76 4.24
CA LYS A 88 -24.23 -18.89 4.18
C LYS A 88 -24.25 -19.50 2.78
N ALA A 89 -23.68 -20.70 2.66
CA ALA A 89 -23.66 -21.45 1.41
C ALA A 89 -25.09 -21.61 0.83
N GLY A 90 -25.25 -21.33 -0.46
CA GLY A 90 -26.54 -21.36 -1.17
C GLY A 90 -27.39 -20.10 -1.04
N ARG A 91 -27.11 -19.22 -0.06
CA ARG A 91 -27.66 -17.86 0.02
C ARG A 91 -26.69 -16.86 -0.60
N ASP A 92 -25.44 -16.93 -0.17
CA ASP A 92 -24.39 -15.97 -0.50
C ASP A 92 -23.46 -16.59 -1.56
N PRO A 93 -23.20 -15.91 -2.69
CA PRO A 93 -22.22 -16.38 -3.66
C PRO A 93 -20.81 -16.29 -3.06
N SER A 94 -20.03 -17.36 -3.16
CA SER A 94 -18.61 -17.36 -2.74
C SER A 94 -17.69 -16.73 -3.78
N GLU A 95 -18.15 -16.59 -5.02
CA GLU A 95 -17.37 -16.09 -6.15
C GLU A 95 -18.24 -15.25 -7.10
N ILE A 96 -17.62 -14.23 -7.71
CA ILE A 96 -18.23 -13.48 -8.82
C ILE A 96 -17.80 -14.16 -10.13
N ALA A 97 -18.74 -14.84 -10.78
CA ALA A 97 -18.45 -15.56 -12.02
C ALA A 97 -18.08 -14.58 -13.15
N LEU A 98 -16.90 -14.78 -13.73
CA LEU A 98 -16.46 -14.08 -14.93
C LEU A 98 -16.96 -14.80 -16.19
N ASN A 99 -17.05 -14.08 -17.32
CA ASN A 99 -17.47 -14.64 -18.61
C ASN A 99 -16.25 -14.98 -19.51
N PRO A 100 -15.71 -16.22 -19.47
CA PRO A 100 -14.55 -16.60 -20.27
C PRO A 100 -14.83 -16.66 -21.78
N GLN A 101 -16.10 -16.61 -22.19
CA GLN A 101 -16.50 -16.61 -23.60
C GLN A 101 -16.59 -15.19 -24.18
N ALA A 102 -16.29 -14.15 -23.39
CA ALA A 102 -16.26 -12.78 -23.86
C ALA A 102 -15.20 -12.61 -24.96
N ARG A 103 -15.58 -12.03 -26.11
CA ARG A 103 -14.71 -11.83 -27.28
C ARG A 103 -13.42 -11.04 -26.98
N GLY A 104 -13.40 -10.27 -25.89
CA GLY A 104 -12.28 -9.43 -25.47
C GLY A 104 -11.72 -9.80 -24.10
N TRP A 105 -11.81 -11.07 -23.67
CA TRP A 105 -11.36 -11.52 -22.34
C TRP A 105 -10.03 -10.90 -21.90
N ASN A 106 -9.00 -10.94 -22.77
CA ASN A 106 -7.67 -10.40 -22.48
C ASN A 106 -7.37 -9.06 -23.16
N ALA A 107 -8.39 -8.30 -23.60
CA ALA A 107 -8.16 -7.08 -24.37
C ALA A 107 -7.35 -6.01 -23.61
N GLY A 108 -7.48 -5.95 -22.27
CA GLY A 108 -6.74 -5.02 -21.42
C GLY A 108 -5.31 -5.45 -21.10
N THR A 109 -4.97 -6.73 -21.25
CA THR A 109 -3.66 -7.30 -20.86
C THR A 109 -2.84 -7.78 -22.07
N THR A 110 -3.39 -7.70 -23.27
CA THR A 110 -2.71 -8.09 -24.51
C THR A 110 -1.86 -6.93 -25.02
N VAL A 111 -0.53 -7.08 -24.94
CA VAL A 111 0.42 -6.10 -25.49
C VAL A 111 0.29 -6.03 -27.01
N ARG A 112 0.20 -4.81 -27.56
CA ARG A 112 0.06 -4.58 -29.00
C ARG A 112 1.36 -4.93 -29.76
N PRO A 113 1.34 -5.89 -30.71
CA PRO A 113 2.51 -6.23 -31.51
C PRO A 113 3.10 -5.07 -32.32
N LYS A 114 4.44 -4.97 -32.37
CA LYS A 114 5.21 -3.97 -33.14
C LYS A 114 4.83 -3.92 -34.63
N MET A 115 4.40 -5.04 -35.21
CA MET A 115 3.96 -5.09 -36.61
C MET A 115 2.76 -4.17 -36.90
N PHE A 116 1.92 -3.86 -35.92
CA PHE A 116 0.76 -2.97 -36.06
C PHE A 116 1.09 -1.48 -35.91
N ASP A 117 2.33 -1.12 -35.58
CA ASP A 117 2.71 0.29 -35.50
C ASP A 117 2.67 0.90 -36.89
N LYS A 118 1.96 2.04 -37.03
CA LYS A 118 1.92 2.78 -38.30
C LYS A 118 3.27 3.41 -38.62
N LEU A 119 3.97 3.88 -37.58
CA LEU A 119 5.31 4.43 -37.67
C LEU A 119 6.31 3.34 -37.28
N LYS A 120 7.19 2.96 -38.20
CA LYS A 120 8.29 2.04 -37.91
C LYS A 120 9.47 2.85 -37.37
N ARG A 121 10.01 2.39 -36.25
CA ARG A 121 11.21 2.95 -35.63
C ARG A 121 12.12 1.82 -35.17
N ASP A 122 13.40 2.14 -35.04
CA ASP A 122 14.35 1.27 -34.38
C ASP A 122 14.00 1.13 -32.90
N ASP A 123 14.41 0.00 -32.32
CA ASP A 123 14.25 -0.23 -30.90
C ASP A 123 15.14 0.72 -30.11
N GLY A 124 14.59 1.25 -29.02
CA GLY A 124 15.26 2.17 -28.12
C GLY A 124 14.33 3.26 -27.61
N PRO A 125 14.67 3.89 -26.46
CA PRO A 125 13.91 5.00 -25.94
C PRO A 125 13.96 6.20 -26.89
N PHE A 126 12.86 6.93 -27.02
CA PHE A 126 12.78 8.10 -27.89
C PHE A 126 12.26 9.32 -27.14
N SER A 127 12.81 10.48 -27.45
CA SER A 127 12.45 11.73 -26.79
C SER A 127 11.13 12.28 -27.33
N LEU A 128 10.26 12.73 -26.44
CA LEU A 128 9.06 13.53 -26.78
C LEU A 128 9.33 15.03 -26.76
N LYS A 129 10.57 15.46 -26.49
CA LYS A 129 10.95 16.87 -26.42
C LYS A 129 11.09 17.47 -27.82
N ARG A 130 10.58 18.69 -27.96
CA ARG A 130 10.73 19.55 -29.15
C ARG A 130 11.86 20.56 -28.97
N TYR A 131 12.05 21.08 -27.75
CA TYR A 131 13.04 22.12 -27.47
C TYR A 131 14.17 21.58 -26.60
N GLN A 132 15.37 22.14 -26.76
CA GLN A 132 16.55 21.81 -25.97
C GLN A 132 16.30 22.00 -24.46
N PHE A 133 15.55 23.04 -24.09
CA PHE A 133 15.17 23.36 -22.71
C PHE A 133 13.65 23.48 -22.59
N GLN A 134 12.95 22.36 -22.76
CA GLN A 134 11.49 22.37 -22.74
C GLN A 134 10.94 22.30 -21.32
N LYS A 135 10.17 23.33 -20.93
CA LYS A 135 9.26 23.29 -19.78
C LYS A 135 7.83 23.13 -20.31
N GLY A 136 7.04 22.24 -19.71
CA GLY A 136 5.66 21.98 -20.16
C GLY A 136 5.55 21.14 -21.45
N ALA A 137 6.44 20.15 -21.63
CA ALA A 137 6.31 19.13 -22.68
C ALA A 137 5.20 18.12 -22.37
N ILE A 138 5.05 17.10 -23.22
CA ILE A 138 4.34 15.87 -22.83
C ILE A 138 5.05 15.33 -21.58
N PRO A 139 4.39 15.30 -20.42
CA PRO A 139 5.05 14.95 -19.16
C PRO A 139 5.43 13.47 -19.17
N THR A 140 6.66 13.19 -18.81
CA THR A 140 7.23 11.85 -18.64
C THR A 140 7.94 11.82 -17.29
N PHE A 141 7.98 10.65 -16.66
CA PHE A 141 8.74 10.49 -15.44
C PHE A 141 10.20 10.86 -15.66
N ALA A 142 10.75 11.61 -14.71
CA ALA A 142 12.10 12.15 -14.74
C ALA A 142 12.47 12.90 -16.04
N ASP A 143 11.48 13.43 -16.77
CA ASP A 143 11.70 14.08 -18.08
C ASP A 143 12.49 13.19 -19.07
N ALA A 144 12.34 11.87 -18.89
CA ALA A 144 13.09 10.82 -19.55
C ALA A 144 12.51 10.49 -20.94
N PRO A 145 13.34 9.95 -21.87
CA PRO A 145 12.83 9.35 -23.09
C PRO A 145 11.82 8.23 -22.81
N VAL A 146 10.88 8.03 -23.73
CA VAL A 146 9.86 6.99 -23.59
C VAL A 146 10.34 5.69 -24.20
N ALA A 147 10.16 4.59 -23.47
CA ALA A 147 10.21 3.22 -23.96
C ALA A 147 8.77 2.66 -23.93
N ILE A 148 8.36 1.89 -24.93
CA ILE A 148 6.98 1.33 -24.96
C ILE A 148 6.96 -0.19 -25.08
N ARG A 149 8.13 -0.82 -25.22
CA ARG A 149 8.32 -2.28 -25.27
C ARG A 149 9.65 -2.71 -24.67
N LYS A 150 9.73 -4.00 -24.33
CA LYS A 150 10.94 -4.64 -23.82
C LYS A 150 12.16 -4.39 -24.71
N GLU A 151 11.98 -4.44 -26.02
CA GLU A 151 13.07 -4.24 -26.98
C GLU A 151 13.68 -2.83 -26.85
N ASP A 152 12.89 -1.83 -26.46
CA ASP A 152 13.39 -0.48 -26.22
C ASP A 152 14.29 -0.43 -24.99
N LEU A 153 13.91 -1.12 -23.92
CA LEU A 153 14.71 -1.20 -22.70
C LEU A 153 16.07 -1.85 -22.99
N VAL A 154 16.06 -2.95 -23.76
CA VAL A 154 17.27 -3.68 -24.15
C VAL A 154 18.15 -2.83 -25.07
N ALA A 155 17.60 -2.27 -26.15
CA ALA A 155 18.36 -1.50 -27.12
C ALA A 155 18.93 -0.21 -26.50
N GLY A 156 18.17 0.45 -25.64
CA GLY A 156 18.61 1.64 -24.89
C GLY A 156 19.53 1.34 -23.71
N LYS A 157 19.76 0.05 -23.39
CA LYS A 157 20.47 -0.38 -22.17
C LYS A 157 19.94 0.35 -20.94
N VAL A 158 18.62 0.42 -20.84
CA VAL A 158 17.93 1.18 -19.79
C VAL A 158 18.19 0.52 -18.44
N GLU A 159 18.76 1.27 -17.52
CA GLU A 159 19.11 0.80 -16.18
C GLU A 159 17.97 0.99 -15.21
N VAL A 160 17.23 2.09 -15.33
CA VAL A 160 16.03 2.38 -14.53
C VAL A 160 14.89 2.75 -15.46
N ALA A 161 13.74 2.10 -15.31
CA ALA A 161 12.54 2.47 -16.06
C ALA A 161 11.41 2.76 -15.09
N PHE A 162 10.85 3.97 -15.20
CA PHE A 162 9.64 4.33 -14.49
C PHE A 162 8.44 3.71 -15.17
N VAL A 163 7.47 3.23 -14.39
CA VAL A 163 6.21 2.70 -14.92
C VAL A 163 5.09 3.06 -13.97
N GLY A 164 3.97 3.53 -14.51
CA GLY A 164 2.80 3.84 -13.71
C GLY A 164 1.84 2.66 -13.60
N VAL A 165 1.18 2.50 -12.45
CA VAL A 165 0.13 1.50 -12.26
C VAL A 165 -1.12 2.16 -11.68
N PRO A 166 -2.05 2.67 -12.51
CA PRO A 166 -3.19 3.45 -12.04
C PRO A 166 -4.30 2.57 -11.41
N LEU A 167 -4.08 2.02 -10.21
CA LEU A 167 -5.03 1.14 -9.49
C LEU A 167 -5.33 1.67 -8.08
N ASP A 168 -6.60 1.75 -7.66
CA ASP A 168 -6.98 2.22 -6.30
C ASP A 168 -8.25 1.55 -5.74
N PHE A 169 -8.51 0.30 -6.13
CA PHE A 169 -9.78 -0.37 -5.82
C PHE A 169 -9.93 -0.73 -4.33
N SER A 170 -8.82 -0.91 -3.60
CA SER A 170 -8.83 -1.44 -2.23
C SER A 170 -8.74 -0.35 -1.17
N SER A 171 -8.04 0.76 -1.45
CA SER A 171 -7.85 1.87 -0.51
C SER A 171 -9.11 2.74 -0.31
N GLY A 172 -10.25 2.33 -0.88
CA GLY A 172 -11.54 2.99 -0.70
C GLY A 172 -11.69 4.27 -1.54
N TRP A 173 -11.23 4.26 -2.79
CA TRP A 173 -11.44 5.32 -3.78
C TRP A 173 -10.80 6.66 -3.43
N ARG A 174 -9.61 6.61 -2.80
CA ARG A 174 -8.88 7.80 -2.35
C ARG A 174 -7.94 8.36 -3.42
N ASP A 175 -8.24 8.13 -4.70
CA ASP A 175 -7.60 8.78 -5.85
C ASP A 175 -6.19 8.29 -6.23
N ALA A 176 -5.70 7.21 -5.62
CA ALA A 176 -4.32 6.76 -5.84
C ALA A 176 -4.02 6.40 -7.31
N LYS A 177 -5.05 6.02 -8.08
CA LYS A 177 -4.93 5.73 -9.51
C LYS A 177 -4.47 6.93 -10.37
N HIS A 178 -4.63 8.17 -9.90
CA HIS A 178 -4.21 9.35 -10.64
C HIS A 178 -2.78 9.80 -10.29
N ALA A 179 -2.15 9.15 -9.30
CA ALA A 179 -0.74 9.41 -8.95
C ALA A 179 0.21 9.29 -10.14
N PRO A 180 0.15 8.25 -11.01
CA PRO A 180 1.10 8.15 -12.12
C PRO A 180 1.08 9.39 -13.02
N MET A 181 -0.12 9.89 -13.33
CA MET A 181 -0.27 11.08 -14.16
C MET A 181 0.21 12.35 -13.46
N ALA A 182 -0.15 12.52 -12.18
CA ALA A 182 0.23 13.68 -11.39
C ALA A 182 1.75 13.77 -11.15
N LEU A 183 2.41 12.63 -10.95
CA LEU A 183 3.84 12.56 -10.61
C LEU A 183 4.76 12.60 -11.85
N ARG A 184 4.28 12.27 -13.05
CA ARG A 184 5.03 12.49 -14.31
C ARG A 184 5.36 13.96 -14.57
N GLY A 185 4.46 14.85 -14.18
CA GLY A 185 4.59 16.28 -14.46
C GLY A 185 5.35 17.01 -13.35
N MET A 186 6.60 17.41 -13.63
CA MET A 186 7.36 18.48 -12.97
C MET A 186 7.73 18.36 -11.46
N ASP A 187 8.83 19.06 -11.14
CA ASP A 187 9.43 19.42 -9.84
C ASP A 187 9.94 18.25 -8.95
N GLY A 188 11.25 18.25 -8.72
CA GLY A 188 11.94 17.42 -7.73
C GLY A 188 12.51 16.09 -8.23
N LEU A 189 11.99 15.53 -9.32
CA LEU A 189 12.39 14.19 -9.79
C LEU A 189 13.70 14.16 -10.61
N VAL A 190 14.13 15.30 -11.16
CA VAL A 190 15.27 15.41 -12.11
C VAL A 190 16.27 16.46 -11.63
N GLY A 191 17.53 16.23 -11.94
CA GLY A 191 18.63 17.18 -11.78
C GLY A 191 19.57 16.81 -10.64
N ALA A 192 20.52 17.69 -10.38
CA ALA A 192 21.55 17.48 -9.37
C ALA A 192 20.95 17.35 -7.96
N ASP A 193 21.32 16.28 -7.27
CA ASP A 193 21.14 16.12 -5.84
C ASP A 193 22.22 16.91 -5.09
N ALA A 194 21.83 18.02 -4.47
CA ALA A 194 22.75 18.89 -3.75
C ALA A 194 23.41 18.20 -2.55
N ASP A 195 22.70 17.29 -1.86
CA ASP A 195 23.24 16.57 -0.71
C ASP A 195 24.07 15.35 -1.14
N GLY A 196 23.67 14.72 -2.26
CA GLY A 196 24.34 13.56 -2.84
C GLY A 196 25.56 13.92 -3.69
N GLY A 197 25.64 15.17 -4.18
CA GLY A 197 26.70 15.66 -5.06
C GLY A 197 26.70 15.01 -6.45
N ILE A 198 25.55 14.51 -6.91
CA ILE A 198 25.42 13.74 -8.16
C ILE A 198 24.14 14.10 -8.89
N ASP A 199 24.16 14.08 -10.22
CA ASP A 199 22.95 14.11 -11.03
C ASP A 199 22.68 12.70 -11.57
N PRO A 200 21.64 11.99 -11.09
CA PRO A 200 21.36 10.63 -11.56
C PRO A 200 21.03 10.58 -13.06
N GLY A 201 20.48 11.65 -13.64
CA GLY A 201 20.16 11.72 -15.07
C GLY A 201 21.40 11.83 -15.98
N LEU A 202 22.57 12.19 -15.42
CA LEU A 202 23.84 12.18 -16.14
C LEU A 202 24.60 10.84 -16.01
N VAL A 203 24.15 9.95 -15.12
CA VAL A 203 24.88 8.74 -14.72
C VAL A 203 24.13 7.46 -15.11
N LEU A 204 22.80 7.50 -15.08
CA LEU A 204 21.93 6.37 -15.34
C LEU A 204 21.23 6.52 -16.69
N SER A 205 21.08 5.42 -17.42
CA SER A 205 20.13 5.34 -18.55
C SER A 205 18.72 5.17 -17.99
N ILE A 206 17.87 6.19 -18.15
CA ILE A 206 16.51 6.24 -17.59
C ILE A 206 15.47 6.31 -18.72
N ALA A 207 14.35 5.62 -18.56
CA ALA A 207 13.19 5.74 -19.45
C ALA A 207 11.85 5.82 -18.67
N ASP A 208 10.84 6.42 -19.30
CA ASP A 208 9.43 6.25 -18.91
C ASP A 208 8.83 5.12 -19.76
N TYR A 209 8.34 4.07 -19.10
CA TYR A 209 7.78 2.86 -19.71
C TYR A 209 6.25 2.91 -19.86
N GLY A 210 5.64 4.09 -19.67
CA GLY A 210 4.20 4.28 -19.75
C GLY A 210 3.48 3.73 -18.52
N ASP A 211 2.20 3.38 -18.70
CA ASP A 211 1.36 2.80 -17.66
C ASP A 211 1.03 1.33 -17.98
N LEU A 212 1.01 0.49 -16.95
CA LEU A 212 0.44 -0.86 -17.01
C LEU A 212 -1.06 -0.77 -16.75
N ALA A 213 -1.88 -1.36 -17.62
CA ALA A 213 -3.32 -1.31 -17.49
C ALA A 213 -3.83 -2.36 -16.48
N PRO A 214 -4.46 -1.97 -15.36
CA PRO A 214 -5.10 -2.95 -14.49
C PRO A 214 -6.47 -3.39 -15.02
N ASP A 215 -6.96 -4.52 -14.51
CA ASP A 215 -8.37 -4.91 -14.60
C ASP A 215 -9.12 -4.41 -13.36
N TYR A 216 -9.78 -3.25 -13.49
CA TYR A 216 -10.48 -2.57 -12.38
C TYR A 216 -11.65 -3.37 -11.79
N MET A 217 -12.16 -4.38 -12.50
CA MET A 217 -13.31 -5.19 -12.07
C MET A 217 -12.91 -6.60 -11.64
N ALA A 218 -11.66 -7.01 -11.90
CA ALA A 218 -11.12 -8.29 -11.49
C ALA A 218 -9.67 -8.15 -11.03
N PRO A 219 -9.46 -7.71 -9.77
CA PRO A 219 -8.14 -7.44 -9.22
C PRO A 219 -7.12 -8.58 -9.39
N ASP A 220 -7.51 -9.85 -9.18
CA ASP A 220 -6.60 -11.00 -9.40
C ASP A 220 -5.98 -10.99 -10.80
N ARG A 221 -6.80 -10.75 -11.83
CA ARG A 221 -6.34 -10.69 -13.23
C ARG A 221 -5.42 -9.50 -13.46
N GLY A 222 -5.74 -8.37 -12.83
CA GLY A 222 -4.93 -7.16 -12.87
C GLY A 222 -3.55 -7.38 -12.26
N LEU A 223 -3.48 -7.94 -11.05
CA LEU A 223 -2.22 -8.16 -10.33
C LEU A 223 -1.32 -9.17 -11.07
N ASP A 224 -1.88 -10.25 -11.62
CA ASP A 224 -1.09 -11.21 -12.41
C ASP A 224 -0.47 -10.57 -13.66
N HIS A 225 -1.22 -9.70 -14.34
CA HIS A 225 -0.70 -8.95 -15.48
C HIS A 225 0.41 -7.97 -15.06
N ILE A 226 0.18 -7.20 -14.00
CA ILE A 226 1.18 -6.26 -13.46
C ILE A 226 2.47 -7.02 -13.11
N ARG A 227 2.36 -8.12 -12.34
CA ARG A 227 3.49 -8.99 -11.98
C ARG A 227 4.29 -9.45 -13.20
N ALA A 228 3.60 -9.92 -14.24
CA ALA A 228 4.26 -10.38 -15.46
C ALA A 228 5.02 -9.26 -16.20
N MET A 229 4.44 -8.05 -16.27
CA MET A 229 5.06 -6.91 -16.93
C MET A 229 6.24 -6.34 -16.13
N ILE A 230 6.14 -6.28 -14.80
CA ILE A 230 7.26 -5.89 -13.93
C ILE A 230 8.40 -6.92 -14.00
N ALA A 231 8.07 -8.22 -14.03
CA ALA A 231 9.06 -9.28 -14.22
C ALA A 231 9.74 -9.19 -15.61
N GLU A 232 9.01 -8.79 -16.65
CA GLU A 232 9.58 -8.53 -17.97
C GLU A 232 10.67 -7.47 -17.93
N MET A 233 10.41 -6.34 -17.26
CA MET A 233 11.38 -5.25 -17.07
C MET A 233 12.62 -5.74 -16.31
N ALA A 234 12.41 -6.41 -15.18
CA ALA A 234 13.50 -6.93 -14.36
C ALA A 234 14.33 -8.01 -15.08
N SER A 235 13.71 -8.82 -15.94
CA SER A 235 14.37 -9.91 -16.69
C SER A 235 15.46 -9.42 -17.64
N VAL A 236 15.44 -8.14 -18.05
CA VAL A 236 16.45 -7.52 -18.92
C VAL A 236 17.46 -6.67 -18.16
N GLY A 237 17.46 -6.75 -16.83
CA GLY A 237 18.38 -6.01 -15.96
C GLY A 237 17.97 -4.55 -15.72
N THR A 238 16.76 -4.15 -16.13
CA THR A 238 16.20 -2.83 -15.82
C THR A 238 15.57 -2.86 -14.44
N ILE A 239 15.88 -1.86 -13.61
CA ILE A 239 15.27 -1.65 -12.30
C ILE A 239 13.93 -0.94 -12.50
N PRO A 240 12.78 -1.57 -12.21
CA PRO A 240 11.49 -0.92 -12.31
C PRO A 240 11.32 0.08 -11.15
N PHE A 241 10.93 1.30 -11.50
CA PHE A 241 10.44 2.33 -10.59
C PHE A 241 8.93 2.44 -10.77
N ILE A 242 8.18 1.76 -9.92
CA ILE A 242 6.73 1.69 -10.01
C ILE A 242 6.12 2.90 -9.29
N VAL A 243 5.19 3.59 -9.94
CA VAL A 243 4.57 4.80 -9.39
C VAL A 243 3.05 4.68 -9.38
N GLY A 244 2.46 4.87 -8.21
CA GLY A 244 1.03 4.68 -7.95
C GLY A 244 0.60 3.23 -8.14
N GLY A 245 -0.65 2.88 -7.87
CA GLY A 245 -1.67 3.55 -7.08
C GLY A 245 -1.65 3.04 -5.63
N ASP A 246 -2.68 2.32 -5.19
CA ASP A 246 -2.77 1.86 -3.80
C ASP A 246 -1.76 0.75 -3.45
N HIS A 247 -1.56 0.53 -2.15
CA HIS A 247 -0.51 -0.37 -1.66
C HIS A 247 -0.73 -1.85 -2.00
N THR A 248 -1.87 -2.24 -2.58
CA THR A 248 -2.06 -3.60 -3.13
C THR A 248 -1.00 -3.95 -4.16
N ILE A 249 -0.48 -2.95 -4.88
CA ILE A 249 0.50 -3.13 -5.96
C ILE A 249 1.87 -3.61 -5.45
N MET A 250 2.20 -3.41 -4.17
CA MET A 250 3.43 -3.98 -3.61
C MET A 250 3.43 -5.52 -3.73
N PHE A 251 2.26 -6.20 -3.73
CA PHE A 251 2.21 -7.65 -3.92
C PHE A 251 2.77 -8.09 -5.28
N PRO A 252 2.20 -7.69 -6.44
CA PRO A 252 2.74 -8.09 -7.74
C PRO A 252 4.16 -7.57 -7.98
N ASP A 253 4.53 -6.41 -7.45
CA ASP A 253 5.86 -5.84 -7.65
C ASP A 253 6.96 -6.67 -6.99
N VAL A 254 6.76 -6.99 -5.70
CA VAL A 254 7.69 -7.86 -4.96
C VAL A 254 7.68 -9.28 -5.53
N ALA A 255 6.50 -9.81 -5.86
CA ALA A 255 6.36 -11.15 -6.45
C ALA A 255 7.12 -11.26 -7.78
N ALA A 256 7.09 -10.21 -8.61
CA ALA A 256 7.84 -10.14 -9.86
C ALA A 256 9.37 -10.18 -9.63
N MET A 257 9.86 -9.55 -8.56
CA MET A 257 11.27 -9.67 -8.18
C MET A 257 11.61 -11.09 -7.76
N VAL A 258 10.75 -11.75 -6.99
CA VAL A 258 10.95 -13.14 -6.58
C VAL A 258 10.94 -14.08 -7.78
N ASP A 259 10.08 -13.87 -8.77
CA ASP A 259 10.07 -14.65 -10.02
C ASP A 259 11.37 -14.47 -10.81
N THR A 260 11.92 -13.26 -10.80
CA THR A 260 13.12 -12.92 -11.57
C THR A 260 14.41 -13.39 -10.90
N TYR A 261 14.53 -13.20 -9.58
CA TYR A 261 15.77 -13.44 -8.83
C TYR A 261 15.76 -14.74 -8.02
N GLY A 262 14.59 -15.33 -7.79
CA GLY A 262 14.39 -16.57 -7.05
C GLY A 262 13.96 -16.38 -5.60
N ALA A 263 13.28 -17.40 -5.06
CA ALA A 263 12.84 -17.44 -3.66
C ALA A 263 14.01 -17.31 -2.68
N GLY A 264 13.83 -16.52 -1.62
CA GLY A 264 14.87 -16.24 -0.62
C GLY A 264 16.06 -15.42 -1.14
N LYS A 265 15.94 -14.81 -2.33
CA LYS A 265 16.94 -13.90 -2.93
C LYS A 265 16.52 -12.44 -2.96
N VAL A 266 15.34 -12.12 -2.43
CA VAL A 266 14.79 -10.76 -2.36
C VAL A 266 14.47 -10.42 -0.90
N ALA A 267 14.88 -9.23 -0.46
CA ALA A 267 14.46 -8.64 0.80
C ALA A 267 13.60 -7.40 0.54
N LEU A 268 12.62 -7.17 1.40
CA LEU A 268 11.70 -6.04 1.34
C LEU A 268 12.03 -5.02 2.44
N VAL A 269 12.19 -3.75 2.05
CA VAL A 269 12.12 -2.62 2.98
C VAL A 269 10.84 -1.85 2.69
N GLN A 270 9.85 -1.99 3.56
CA GLN A 270 8.56 -1.33 3.47
C GLN A 270 8.58 -0.08 4.36
N PHE A 271 8.49 1.10 3.77
CA PHE A 271 8.26 2.36 4.47
C PHE A 271 6.76 2.63 4.47
N ASP A 272 6.12 2.54 5.64
CA ASP A 272 4.66 2.58 5.75
C ASP A 272 4.24 2.91 7.19
N ALA A 273 3.13 3.64 7.35
CA ALA A 273 2.49 3.83 8.64
C ALA A 273 1.79 2.56 9.15
N HIS A 274 1.36 1.70 8.24
CA HIS A 274 0.60 0.48 8.46
C HIS A 274 1.49 -0.75 8.29
N ALA A 275 1.00 -1.90 8.75
CA ALA A 275 1.70 -3.16 8.55
C ALA A 275 1.29 -3.86 7.25
N ASP A 276 0.12 -3.51 6.70
CA ASP A 276 -0.51 -4.18 5.57
C ASP A 276 -0.52 -5.71 5.70
N ALA A 277 -0.81 -6.16 6.92
CA ALA A 277 -0.74 -7.55 7.33
C ALA A 277 -2.04 -8.02 7.99
N ASP A 278 -3.18 -7.47 7.63
CA ASP A 278 -4.46 -7.93 8.14
C ASP A 278 -4.72 -9.40 7.77
N LEU A 279 -5.55 -10.06 8.57
CA LEU A 279 -5.93 -11.47 8.40
C LEU A 279 -7.45 -11.58 8.35
N ASN A 280 -7.95 -12.58 7.62
CA ASN A 280 -9.35 -13.01 7.65
C ASN A 280 -10.38 -11.92 7.27
N ASP A 281 -10.03 -11.00 6.36
CA ASP A 281 -11.03 -10.10 5.77
C ASP A 281 -11.93 -10.87 4.79
N ALA A 282 -13.08 -10.29 4.44
CA ALA A 282 -14.02 -10.87 3.48
C ALA A 282 -13.44 -10.94 2.05
N HIS A 283 -12.45 -10.09 1.77
CA HIS A 283 -11.67 -10.09 0.53
C HIS A 283 -10.25 -10.60 0.82
N MET A 284 -9.64 -11.26 -0.17
CA MET A 284 -8.27 -11.81 -0.12
C MET A 284 -7.24 -10.91 -0.83
N ILE A 285 -7.69 -9.75 -1.29
CA ILE A 285 -6.89 -8.77 -2.02
C ILE A 285 -7.29 -7.39 -1.53
N SER A 286 -6.37 -6.77 -0.82
CA SER A 286 -6.46 -5.37 -0.41
C SER A 286 -5.08 -4.83 -0.11
N ASP A 287 -4.97 -3.51 -0.12
CA ASP A 287 -3.86 -2.75 0.44
C ASP A 287 -3.49 -3.28 1.84
N THR A 288 -4.48 -3.47 2.72
CA THR A 288 -4.27 -3.91 4.11
C THR A 288 -3.75 -5.34 4.29
N GLN A 289 -3.70 -6.18 3.26
CA GLN A 289 -3.33 -7.60 3.36
C GLN A 289 -2.05 -7.97 2.59
N THR A 290 -1.42 -6.99 1.94
CA THR A 290 -0.34 -7.20 0.97
C THR A 290 0.85 -7.96 1.57
N LEU A 291 1.34 -7.59 2.75
CA LEU A 291 2.44 -8.25 3.44
C LEU A 291 2.04 -9.66 3.92
N THR A 292 0.84 -9.82 4.46
CA THR A 292 0.30 -11.15 4.81
C THR A 292 0.36 -12.08 3.61
N ARG A 293 -0.13 -11.61 2.45
CA ARG A 293 -0.21 -12.42 1.23
C ARG A 293 1.18 -12.80 0.71
N LEU A 294 2.16 -11.88 0.74
CA LEU A 294 3.55 -12.18 0.37
C LEU A 294 4.16 -13.27 1.26
N MET A 295 3.85 -13.27 2.55
CA MET A 295 4.35 -14.24 3.52
C MET A 295 3.63 -15.60 3.41
N GLU A 296 2.31 -15.61 3.34
CA GLU A 296 1.49 -16.84 3.24
C GLU A 296 1.74 -17.60 1.93
N GLN A 297 2.03 -16.88 0.83
CA GLN A 297 2.43 -17.49 -0.44
C GLN A 297 3.92 -17.88 -0.49
N ASN A 298 4.66 -17.77 0.62
CA ASN A 298 6.09 -18.07 0.73
C ASN A 298 6.96 -17.31 -0.27
N LEU A 299 6.53 -16.13 -0.72
CA LEU A 299 7.32 -15.26 -1.58
C LEU A 299 8.41 -14.53 -0.76
N LEU A 300 8.09 -14.18 0.49
CA LEU A 300 9.04 -13.64 1.45
C LEU A 300 9.01 -14.41 2.77
N ARG A 301 10.19 -14.57 3.37
CA ARG A 301 10.31 -14.96 4.78
C ARG A 301 10.22 -13.70 5.62
N GLY A 302 9.61 -13.76 6.81
CA GLY A 302 9.54 -12.59 7.70
C GLY A 302 10.92 -12.01 8.02
N SER A 303 11.96 -12.85 8.14
CA SER A 303 13.35 -12.41 8.34
C SER A 303 13.93 -11.56 7.21
N ASP A 304 13.31 -11.58 6.02
CA ASP A 304 13.72 -10.80 4.85
C ASP A 304 12.90 -9.49 4.72
N VAL A 305 12.05 -9.17 5.70
CA VAL A 305 11.19 -7.98 5.71
C VAL A 305 11.64 -7.01 6.81
N THR A 306 11.82 -5.75 6.44
CA THR A 306 11.99 -4.64 7.36
C THR A 306 10.88 -3.62 7.14
N LEU A 307 10.03 -3.42 8.16
CA LEU A 307 8.96 -2.42 8.17
C LEU A 307 9.43 -1.16 8.91
N VAL A 308 9.29 0.00 8.30
CA VAL A 308 9.79 1.29 8.80
C VAL A 308 8.65 2.29 8.87
N GLY A 309 8.47 2.93 10.02
CA GLY A 309 7.47 4.00 10.22
C GLY A 309 6.11 3.54 10.75
N LEU A 310 5.99 2.26 11.14
CA LEU A 310 4.78 1.70 11.73
C LEU A 310 4.28 2.56 12.90
N ARG A 311 3.01 2.99 12.85
CA ARG A 311 2.35 3.77 13.90
C ARG A 311 0.82 3.70 13.78
N GLY A 312 0.13 4.42 14.65
CA GLY A 312 -1.33 4.51 14.61
C GLY A 312 -2.04 3.27 15.15
N ARG A 313 -3.33 3.16 14.83
CA ARG A 313 -4.22 2.12 15.41
C ARG A 313 -4.27 0.82 14.59
N GLY A 314 -3.71 0.82 13.37
CA GLY A 314 -3.87 -0.28 12.40
C GLY A 314 -3.05 -1.53 12.71
N ALA A 315 -2.00 -1.44 13.54
CA ALA A 315 -1.20 -2.60 13.94
C ALA A 315 -1.21 -2.74 15.46
N ASP A 316 -2.17 -3.49 15.98
CA ASP A 316 -2.29 -3.78 17.41
C ASP A 316 -1.12 -4.65 17.92
N VAL A 317 -1.07 -4.85 19.24
CA VAL A 317 -0.01 -5.64 19.89
C VAL A 317 0.03 -7.08 19.34
N ALA A 318 -1.13 -7.67 19.03
CA ALA A 318 -1.21 -9.02 18.49
C ALA A 318 -0.60 -9.10 17.08
N THR A 319 -0.91 -8.13 16.22
CA THR A 319 -0.36 -8.01 14.86
C THR A 319 1.15 -7.80 14.91
N GLN A 320 1.63 -6.86 15.72
CA GLN A 320 3.06 -6.62 15.87
C GLN A 320 3.78 -7.86 16.39
N LYS A 321 3.23 -8.53 17.41
CA LYS A 321 3.82 -9.76 17.96
C LYS A 321 3.91 -10.85 16.90
N ARG A 322 2.83 -11.12 16.16
CA ARG A 322 2.82 -12.11 15.07
C ARG A 322 3.89 -11.82 14.03
N LEU A 323 4.01 -10.56 13.60
CA LEU A 323 5.02 -10.14 12.63
C LEU A 323 6.43 -10.36 13.19
N THR A 324 6.71 -9.92 14.42
CA THR A 324 8.02 -10.14 15.04
C THR A 324 8.35 -11.62 15.28
N ASP A 325 7.37 -12.44 15.69
CA ASP A 325 7.52 -13.89 15.87
C ASP A 325 7.86 -14.58 14.53
N SER A 326 7.34 -14.05 13.42
CA SER A 326 7.66 -14.53 12.07
C SER A 326 9.01 -14.02 11.53
N GLY A 327 9.70 -13.16 12.28
CA GLY A 327 11.01 -12.60 11.95
C GLY A 327 11.00 -11.23 11.30
N VAL A 328 9.82 -10.61 11.08
CA VAL A 328 9.72 -9.26 10.51
C VAL A 328 10.37 -8.26 11.45
N ARG A 329 11.29 -7.46 10.92
CA ARG A 329 11.93 -6.39 11.68
C ARG A 329 11.06 -5.14 11.63
N ILE A 330 10.50 -4.75 12.77
CA ILE A 330 9.69 -3.53 12.88
C ILE A 330 10.54 -2.39 13.44
N LEU A 331 10.60 -1.27 12.72
CA LEU A 331 11.25 -0.02 13.08
C LEU A 331 10.20 1.09 13.09
N SER A 332 9.42 1.16 14.16
CA SER A 332 8.31 2.13 14.31
C SER A 332 8.79 3.58 14.24
N THR A 333 7.86 4.52 14.01
CA THR A 333 8.21 5.96 14.06
C THR A 333 8.76 6.37 15.43
N ALA A 334 8.27 5.77 16.53
CA ALA A 334 8.84 5.99 17.86
C ALA A 334 10.35 5.64 17.92
N ALA A 335 10.76 4.57 17.25
CA ALA A 335 12.17 4.18 17.18
C ALA A 335 13.01 5.15 16.33
N VAL A 336 12.41 5.81 15.34
CA VAL A 336 13.04 6.90 14.56
C VAL A 336 13.19 8.15 15.41
N THR A 337 12.13 8.53 16.12
CA THR A 337 12.13 9.71 17.01
C THR A 337 13.14 9.57 18.16
N GLU A 338 13.22 8.40 18.80
CA GLU A 338 14.09 8.19 19.96
C GLU A 338 15.57 8.09 19.57
N ARG A 339 15.88 7.38 18.47
CA ARG A 339 17.27 7.04 18.10
C ARG A 339 17.85 7.93 17.00
N GLY A 340 17.00 8.67 16.31
CA GLY A 340 17.35 9.43 15.12
C GLY A 340 17.41 8.58 13.86
N TRP A 341 17.07 9.21 12.72
CA TRP A 341 17.01 8.55 11.42
C TRP A 341 18.34 7.88 11.00
N GLN A 342 19.50 8.44 11.39
CA GLN A 342 20.81 7.87 11.07
C GLN A 342 21.01 6.50 11.71
N ALA A 343 20.66 6.36 13.00
CA ALA A 343 20.80 5.11 13.73
C ALA A 343 19.87 4.05 13.13
N VAL A 344 18.63 4.42 12.84
CA VAL A 344 17.65 3.54 12.18
C VAL A 344 18.12 3.11 10.80
N THR A 345 18.69 4.01 9.99
CA THR A 345 19.22 3.67 8.66
C THR A 345 20.37 2.67 8.75
N ASN A 346 21.31 2.89 9.68
CA ASN A 346 22.42 1.97 9.90
C ASN A 346 21.94 0.58 10.36
N ASP A 347 20.88 0.56 11.16
CA ASP A 347 20.21 -0.65 11.62
C ASP A 347 19.60 -1.43 10.46
N ILE A 348 18.89 -0.76 9.55
CA ILE A 348 18.33 -1.34 8.32
C ILE A 348 19.48 -1.96 7.51
N LEU A 349 20.49 -1.16 7.17
CA LEU A 349 21.65 -1.59 6.36
C LEU A 349 22.38 -2.78 6.97
N SER A 350 22.55 -2.80 8.29
CA SER A 350 23.21 -3.90 9.00
C SER A 350 22.36 -5.18 9.01
N GLY A 351 21.03 -5.05 9.02
CA GLY A 351 20.11 -6.16 8.86
C GLY A 351 20.19 -6.75 7.46
N LEU A 352 20.10 -5.90 6.44
CA LEU A 352 20.12 -6.30 5.03
C LEU A 352 21.42 -7.02 4.64
N LYS A 353 22.57 -6.63 5.21
CA LYS A 353 23.86 -7.34 5.00
C LYS A 353 23.86 -8.82 5.42
N LYS A 354 22.93 -9.23 6.28
CA LYS A 354 22.78 -10.62 6.74
C LYS A 354 21.75 -11.41 5.92
N GLY A 355 20.98 -10.72 5.10
CA GLY A 355 19.87 -11.27 4.33
C GLY A 355 20.18 -11.39 2.84
N PRO A 356 19.12 -11.50 2.02
CA PRO A 356 19.23 -11.49 0.57
C PRO A 356 19.93 -10.24 0.01
N GLU A 357 20.66 -10.40 -1.09
CA GLU A 357 21.41 -9.30 -1.72
C GLU A 357 20.51 -8.32 -2.48
N ASN A 358 19.44 -8.83 -3.11
CA ASN A 358 18.55 -8.01 -3.92
C ASN A 358 17.49 -7.35 -3.02
N ILE A 359 17.45 -6.03 -3.02
CA ILE A 359 16.56 -5.25 -2.16
C ILE A 359 15.46 -4.66 -3.01
N PHE A 360 14.21 -4.92 -2.62
CA PHE A 360 13.06 -4.17 -3.11
C PHE A 360 12.65 -3.17 -2.04
N VAL A 361 12.43 -1.92 -2.44
CA VAL A 361 12.00 -0.85 -1.52
C VAL A 361 10.59 -0.47 -1.90
N SER A 362 9.66 -0.64 -0.96
CA SER A 362 8.29 -0.15 -1.12
C SER A 362 8.10 1.08 -0.26
N PHE A 363 7.64 2.18 -0.86
CA PHE A 363 7.46 3.45 -0.16
C PHE A 363 6.00 3.91 -0.25
N ASP A 364 5.25 3.71 0.83
CA ASP A 364 3.91 4.29 1.00
C ASP A 364 4.06 5.74 1.50
N MET A 365 3.41 6.66 0.80
CA MET A 365 3.33 8.08 1.18
C MET A 365 2.79 8.29 2.60
N SER A 366 1.99 7.37 3.14
CA SER A 366 1.45 7.39 4.50
C SER A 366 2.55 7.32 5.58
N VAL A 367 3.75 6.83 5.25
CA VAL A 367 4.88 6.83 6.20
C VAL A 367 5.26 8.25 6.63
N LEU A 368 5.09 9.21 5.73
CA LEU A 368 5.40 10.62 5.96
C LEU A 368 4.36 11.25 6.89
N ASP A 369 4.77 12.31 7.60
CA ASP A 369 3.79 13.10 8.35
C ASP A 369 2.81 13.79 7.38
N PRO A 370 1.50 13.90 7.70
CA PRO A 370 0.54 14.61 6.87
C PRO A 370 0.89 16.09 6.63
N GLY A 371 1.77 16.71 7.44
CA GLY A 371 2.32 18.03 7.15
C GLY A 371 3.21 18.08 5.90
N ASP A 372 3.88 16.97 5.58
CA ASP A 372 4.76 16.81 4.41
C ASP A 372 4.09 16.04 3.26
N ALA A 373 3.06 15.25 3.54
CA ALA A 373 2.29 14.47 2.55
C ALA A 373 0.79 14.40 2.92
N PRO A 374 0.05 15.52 2.82
CA PRO A 374 -1.38 15.53 3.12
C PRO A 374 -2.20 14.61 2.20
N ALA A 375 -1.74 14.38 0.97
CA ALA A 375 -2.34 13.45 0.01
C ALA A 375 -1.69 12.06 0.05
N SER A 376 -1.69 11.44 1.24
CA SER A 376 -1.53 9.99 1.37
C SER A 376 -2.90 9.33 1.44
N GLY A 377 -3.04 8.11 0.91
CA GLY A 377 -4.29 7.37 0.91
C GLY A 377 -4.81 7.14 2.34
N ARG A 378 -3.94 6.74 3.27
CA ARG A 378 -4.29 6.48 4.67
C ARG A 378 -3.42 7.35 5.61
N PRO A 379 -3.67 8.66 5.73
CA PRO A 379 -2.78 9.53 6.50
C PRO A 379 -2.84 9.21 8.00
N VAL A 380 -1.67 9.10 8.63
CA VAL A 380 -1.54 8.93 10.09
C VAL A 380 -0.66 10.03 10.67
N PRO A 381 -1.10 10.84 11.64
CA PRO A 381 -0.25 11.89 12.23
C PRO A 381 1.00 11.34 12.94
N GLY A 382 2.05 12.16 13.05
CA GLY A 382 3.30 11.82 13.73
C GLY A 382 4.19 10.91 12.88
N GLY A 383 4.26 11.17 11.58
CA GLY A 383 5.10 10.43 10.63
C GLY A 383 6.54 10.91 10.60
N ILE A 384 7.37 10.26 9.77
CA ILE A 384 8.73 10.76 9.52
C ILE A 384 8.64 11.99 8.61
N SER A 385 9.53 12.96 8.83
CA SER A 385 9.60 14.16 8.01
C SER A 385 10.39 13.92 6.73
N MET A 386 10.21 14.79 5.73
CA MET A 386 11.04 14.76 4.51
C MET A 386 12.54 14.96 4.80
N ARG A 387 12.88 15.66 5.89
CA ARG A 387 14.26 15.83 6.36
C ARG A 387 14.90 14.51 6.81
N GLU A 388 14.08 13.54 7.19
CA GLU A 388 14.51 12.20 7.59
C GLU A 388 14.41 11.23 6.42
N ALA A 389 13.28 11.22 5.70
CA ALA A 389 13.01 10.28 4.63
C ALA A 389 14.00 10.36 3.45
N ILE A 390 14.32 11.58 2.96
CA ILE A 390 15.25 11.78 1.84
C ILE A 390 16.62 11.12 2.11
N PRO A 391 17.34 11.46 3.20
CA PRO A 391 18.65 10.87 3.42
C PRO A 391 18.59 9.39 3.81
N MET A 392 17.49 8.90 4.42
CA MET A 392 17.28 7.46 4.67
C MET A 392 17.22 6.68 3.36
N VAL A 393 16.34 7.08 2.45
CA VAL A 393 16.14 6.42 1.15
C VAL A 393 17.41 6.50 0.30
N ARG A 394 18.04 7.67 0.22
CA ARG A 394 19.31 7.85 -0.50
C ARG A 394 20.40 6.92 0.02
N GLN A 395 20.58 6.85 1.34
CA GLN A 395 21.60 5.98 1.95
C GLN A 395 21.32 4.50 1.72
N LEU A 396 20.05 4.09 1.79
CA LEU A 396 19.62 2.73 1.50
C LEU A 396 19.97 2.36 0.05
N CYS A 397 19.53 3.17 -0.92
CA CYS A 397 19.75 2.91 -2.34
C CYS A 397 21.25 3.02 -2.74
N ALA A 398 22.04 3.83 -2.02
CA ALA A 398 23.49 3.95 -2.25
C ALA A 398 24.32 2.77 -1.73
N GLN A 399 23.85 2.06 -0.71
CA GLN A 399 24.63 1.04 -0.02
C GLN A 399 24.11 -0.39 -0.23
N THR A 400 23.02 -0.55 -0.97
CA THR A 400 22.40 -1.85 -1.23
C THR A 400 22.14 -2.05 -2.72
N LYS A 401 21.94 -3.29 -3.15
CA LYS A 401 21.59 -3.60 -4.54
C LYS A 401 20.07 -3.54 -4.69
N VAL A 402 19.56 -2.33 -4.93
CA VAL A 402 18.14 -2.12 -5.21
C VAL A 402 17.80 -2.73 -6.57
N VAL A 403 16.81 -3.61 -6.60
CA VAL A 403 16.36 -4.30 -7.82
C VAL A 403 14.96 -3.87 -8.27
N GLY A 404 14.26 -3.10 -7.44
CA GLY A 404 13.01 -2.44 -7.77
C GLY A 404 12.63 -1.45 -6.65
N PHE A 405 11.85 -0.45 -7.01
CA PHE A 405 11.37 0.58 -6.09
C PHE A 405 9.91 0.90 -6.44
N ASP A 406 9.02 0.94 -5.46
CA ASP A 406 7.68 1.48 -5.65
C ASP A 406 7.43 2.73 -4.80
N LEU A 407 6.62 3.64 -5.33
CA LEU A 407 6.03 4.74 -4.57
C LEU A 407 4.51 4.68 -4.72
N LEU A 408 3.84 4.35 -3.62
CA LEU A 408 2.43 3.99 -3.59
C LEU A 408 1.63 4.92 -2.67
N ASP A 409 0.30 4.82 -2.75
CA ASP A 409 -0.67 5.51 -1.91
C ASP A 409 -0.59 7.06 -1.96
N ALA A 410 0.02 7.64 -2.99
CA ALA A 410 -0.13 9.07 -3.31
C ALA A 410 -1.53 9.34 -3.86
N ALA A 411 -2.25 10.33 -3.33
CA ALA A 411 -3.66 10.59 -3.61
C ALA A 411 -3.93 12.03 -4.12
N PRO A 412 -3.54 12.38 -5.36
CA PRO A 412 -3.38 13.77 -5.79
C PRO A 412 -4.56 14.71 -5.53
N ILE A 413 -5.81 14.24 -5.63
CA ILE A 413 -7.01 15.05 -5.37
C ILE A 413 -7.08 15.61 -3.94
N LEU A 414 -6.39 14.98 -2.99
CA LEU A 414 -6.39 15.38 -1.58
C LEU A 414 -5.42 16.53 -1.29
N ASP A 415 -4.59 16.93 -2.26
CA ASP A 415 -3.60 17.99 -2.10
C ASP A 415 -3.66 19.02 -3.23
N PRO A 416 -4.36 20.14 -3.01
CA PRO A 416 -4.41 21.23 -3.99
C PRO A 416 -3.12 22.08 -4.02
N THR A 417 -2.16 21.82 -3.11
CA THR A 417 -0.97 22.64 -2.87
C THR A 417 0.33 22.02 -3.38
N TYR A 418 0.25 20.93 -4.15
CA TYR A 418 1.36 20.19 -4.75
C TYR A 418 2.45 19.65 -3.79
N VAL A 419 2.28 19.80 -2.47
CA VAL A 419 3.25 19.42 -1.44
C VAL A 419 3.57 17.92 -1.50
N SER A 420 2.55 17.09 -1.54
CA SER A 420 2.65 15.62 -1.57
C SER A 420 3.27 15.14 -2.88
N ARG A 421 2.95 15.79 -4.01
CA ARG A 421 3.59 15.53 -5.31
C ARG A 421 5.09 15.84 -5.24
N MET A 422 5.47 16.98 -4.66
CA MET A 422 6.88 17.33 -4.47
C MET A 422 7.57 16.31 -3.57
N SER A 423 6.98 15.97 -2.43
CA SER A 423 7.51 14.98 -1.50
C SER A 423 7.74 13.64 -2.18
N ALA A 424 6.74 13.12 -2.90
CA ALA A 424 6.86 11.89 -3.67
C ALA A 424 8.02 11.92 -4.69
N ASN A 425 8.09 12.99 -5.49
CA ASN A 425 9.14 13.15 -6.49
C ASN A 425 10.54 13.24 -5.89
N TYR A 426 10.69 13.88 -4.72
CA TYR A 426 11.98 13.93 -4.01
C TYR A 426 12.39 12.59 -3.40
N ILE A 427 11.44 11.74 -3.01
CA ILE A 427 11.74 10.38 -2.56
C ILE A 427 12.24 9.52 -3.72
N LEU A 428 11.56 9.55 -4.87
CA LEU A 428 12.01 8.88 -6.09
C LEU A 428 13.39 9.37 -6.52
N HIS A 429 13.63 10.68 -6.49
CA HIS A 429 14.93 11.29 -6.78
C HIS A 429 16.02 10.87 -5.80
N ALA A 430 15.70 10.76 -4.50
CA ALA A 430 16.64 10.30 -3.48
C ALA A 430 17.10 8.86 -3.76
N CYS A 431 16.20 7.97 -4.17
CA CYS A 431 16.61 6.61 -4.52
C CYS A 431 17.41 6.55 -5.83
N LEU A 432 16.97 7.28 -6.88
CA LEU A 432 17.75 7.41 -8.12
C LEU A 432 19.18 7.87 -7.85
N SER A 433 19.32 8.92 -7.04
CA SER A 433 20.62 9.48 -6.64
C SER A 433 21.44 8.44 -5.88
N GLY A 434 20.82 7.68 -4.95
CA GLY A 434 21.48 6.58 -4.27
C GLY A 434 22.01 5.51 -5.25
N ILE A 435 21.19 5.04 -6.19
CA ILE A 435 21.60 4.06 -7.21
C ILE A 435 22.77 4.61 -8.04
N ALA A 436 22.71 5.88 -8.46
CA ALA A 436 23.78 6.53 -9.19
C ALA A 436 25.09 6.61 -8.37
N MET A 437 25.01 6.95 -7.07
CA MET A 437 26.17 6.98 -6.17
C MET A 437 26.79 5.60 -6.03
N ARG A 438 25.98 4.55 -5.89
CA ARG A 438 26.46 3.17 -5.82
C ARG A 438 27.21 2.78 -7.10
N LYS A 439 26.67 3.16 -8.26
CA LYS A 439 27.28 2.89 -9.57
C LYS A 439 28.63 3.56 -9.74
N THR A 440 28.79 4.80 -9.25
CA THR A 440 30.04 5.57 -9.35
C THR A 440 31.01 5.30 -8.19
N GLY A 441 30.61 4.53 -7.18
CA GLY A 441 31.41 4.28 -5.98
C GLY A 441 31.48 5.48 -5.02
N MET A 442 30.60 6.49 -5.19
CA MET A 442 30.52 7.64 -4.31
C MET A 442 29.90 7.26 -2.96
N SER A 443 30.51 7.73 -1.87
CA SER A 443 29.92 7.59 -0.54
C SER A 443 29.20 8.87 -0.12
N VAL A 444 28.15 8.75 0.68
CA VAL A 444 27.43 9.89 1.30
C VAL A 444 28.37 10.76 2.16
N LYS A 445 29.52 10.24 2.62
CA LYS A 445 30.53 11.02 3.33
C LYS A 445 31.40 11.88 2.41
N THR A 446 31.56 11.48 1.15
CA THR A 446 32.39 12.19 0.16
C THR A 446 31.68 13.43 -0.37
N ALA A 447 30.35 13.43 -0.43
CA ALA A 447 29.54 14.53 -0.95
C ALA A 447 29.43 15.76 -0.02
N LYS A 448 29.74 15.62 1.27
CA LYS A 448 29.62 16.69 2.28
C LYS A 448 30.80 17.67 2.33
N ARG A 449 31.67 17.70 1.32
CA ARG A 449 32.88 18.53 1.29
C ARG A 449 32.95 19.41 0.07
#